data_AF-A0A8J6LFJ0-F1
#
_entry.id   AF-A0A8J6LFJ0-F1
#
_cell.length_a   1.000
_cell.length_b   1.000
_cell.length_c   1.000
_cell.angle_alpha   90.00
_cell.angle_beta   90.00
_cell.angle_gamma   90.00
#
_symmetry.space_group_name_H-M   'P 1'
#
loop_
_entity.id
_entity.type
_entity.pdbx_description
1 polymer ?
#
loop_
_entity_poly.entity_id
_entity_poly.type
_entity_poly.pdbx_seq_one_letter_code
_entity_poly.pdbx_strand_id
1 'polypeptide(L)'
;MEPGLIDYQCCWCQRTVHTDCLPKVVRECDFGPFRNMIVPPWCVQVARRKGALHKHLLLRGVKDPGWKGWTPLVVVANKKSGNNDGALVLSEFRKYLNPVQVIDLSARKPPAALQWAVLLAPKEIKILVGGGDGTVAWVLTSSHRLDLDPEPPIAIVPLGTGNDLSRVLGWGKENAPELDVGEILHNIQNARVAQLDRWKVEITSSRHLGLRIPSKTLFMYNYIGIGVDAQVALNFHKTRDSLFYVFSSRIFNKVGNTETGEKHAQVLPFQILYLCFGTQQVVTSDCKNLEQKLELYLDGKQVDLPELESIVILNISSWGAGVNLWGKSVFVLMENLERSIAGMLGHSFGKPSQSYHDGILEVLGIYSSFHIAQLQVGLSTPLKLGQARTVEVRLKAKSPIQIDGEPWEQHPCVMQVTLVNKCPVLINQSRN
;
A
#
# COMPACT_ATOMS: atom_id res chain seq x y z
N MET A 1 -42.51 -8.58 -28.48
CA MET A 1 -41.65 -8.86 -27.31
C MET A 1 -40.68 -7.72 -27.20
N GLU A 2 -40.82 -6.88 -26.17
CA GLU A 2 -39.81 -5.87 -25.89
C GLU A 2 -38.50 -6.58 -25.48
N PRO A 3 -37.33 -6.18 -26.00
CA PRO A 3 -36.07 -6.73 -25.55
C PRO A 3 -35.85 -6.33 -24.08
N GLY A 4 -35.92 -7.31 -23.19
CA GLY A 4 -35.56 -7.20 -21.77
C GLY A 4 -34.67 -8.38 -21.37
N LEU A 5 -33.88 -8.24 -20.31
CA LEU A 5 -33.15 -9.37 -19.73
C LEU A 5 -34.16 -10.38 -19.16
N ILE A 6 -34.34 -11.51 -19.86
CA ILE A 6 -35.25 -12.61 -19.49
C ILE A 6 -34.48 -13.74 -18.79
N ASP A 7 -33.33 -13.44 -18.18
CA ASP A 7 -32.44 -14.44 -17.57
C ASP A 7 -32.18 -14.10 -16.10
N TYR A 8 -31.90 -15.13 -15.30
CA TYR A 8 -31.63 -15.01 -13.87
C TYR A 8 -30.15 -15.21 -13.59
N GLN A 9 -29.61 -14.49 -12.61
CA GLN A 9 -28.29 -14.72 -12.05
C GLN A 9 -28.39 -14.96 -10.54
N CYS A 10 -27.79 -16.04 -10.04
CA CYS A 10 -27.74 -16.29 -8.61
C CYS A 10 -26.76 -15.33 -7.93
N CYS A 11 -27.22 -14.59 -6.92
CA CYS A 11 -26.39 -13.62 -6.19
C CYS A 11 -25.25 -14.22 -5.36
N TRP A 12 -25.21 -15.54 -5.17
CA TRP A 12 -24.18 -16.22 -4.38
C TRP A 12 -23.20 -16.98 -5.28
N CYS A 13 -23.69 -18.00 -6.02
CA CYS A 13 -22.83 -18.80 -6.88
C CYS A 13 -22.53 -18.16 -8.26
N GLN A 14 -23.11 -17.00 -8.56
CA GLN A 14 -22.95 -16.24 -9.81
C GLN A 14 -23.39 -16.96 -11.09
N ARG A 15 -23.96 -18.18 -11.00
CA ARG A 15 -24.48 -18.91 -12.16
C ARG A 15 -25.64 -18.15 -12.80
N THR A 16 -25.60 -18.06 -14.12
CA THR A 16 -26.68 -17.53 -14.95
C THR A 16 -27.54 -18.67 -15.48
N VAL A 17 -28.84 -18.42 -15.61
CA VAL A 17 -29.80 -19.41 -16.12
C VAL A 17 -30.91 -18.70 -16.91
N HIS A 18 -31.23 -19.25 -18.08
CA HIS A 18 -32.37 -18.76 -18.86
C HIS A 18 -33.68 -18.97 -18.10
N THR A 19 -34.68 -18.10 -18.28
CA THR A 19 -35.99 -18.27 -17.62
C THR A 19 -36.59 -19.67 -17.82
N ASP A 20 -36.56 -20.18 -19.06
CA ASP A 20 -37.10 -21.51 -19.38
C ASP A 20 -36.27 -22.67 -18.80
N CYS A 21 -35.01 -22.41 -18.45
CA CYS A 21 -34.12 -23.38 -17.83
C CYS A 21 -34.21 -23.38 -16.30
N LEU A 22 -34.75 -22.32 -15.67
CA LEU A 22 -34.80 -22.17 -14.21
C LEU A 22 -35.46 -23.37 -13.49
N PRO A 23 -36.57 -23.98 -13.98
CA PRO A 23 -37.19 -25.13 -13.33
C PRO A 23 -36.29 -26.38 -13.28
N LYS A 24 -35.27 -26.45 -14.13
CA LYS A 24 -34.32 -27.58 -14.21
C LYS A 24 -33.12 -27.42 -13.27
N VAL A 25 -32.97 -26.27 -12.61
CA VAL A 25 -31.86 -25.98 -11.71
C VAL A 25 -32.20 -26.36 -10.28
N VAL A 26 -31.20 -26.89 -9.55
CA VAL A 26 -31.31 -27.19 -8.12
C VAL A 26 -31.63 -25.90 -7.36
N ARG A 27 -32.66 -25.92 -6.51
CA ARG A 27 -33.11 -24.74 -5.76
C ARG A 27 -32.13 -24.27 -4.69
N GLU A 28 -31.31 -25.18 -4.16
CA GLU A 28 -30.31 -24.88 -3.15
C GLU A 28 -28.99 -24.42 -3.79
N CYS A 29 -28.54 -23.24 -3.42
CA CYS A 29 -27.28 -22.68 -3.88
C CYS A 29 -26.10 -23.31 -3.11
N ASP A 30 -25.09 -23.76 -3.85
CA ASP A 30 -23.83 -24.26 -3.32
C ASP A 30 -22.78 -23.16 -3.06
N PHE A 31 -23.15 -21.88 -3.24
CA PHE A 31 -22.29 -20.70 -3.11
C PHE A 31 -21.11 -20.64 -4.10
N GLY A 32 -21.08 -21.56 -5.07
CA GLY A 32 -20.10 -21.55 -6.16
C GLY A 32 -18.64 -21.72 -5.71
N PRO A 33 -17.68 -21.36 -6.57
CA PRO A 33 -16.25 -21.61 -6.33
C PRO A 33 -15.66 -20.79 -5.18
N PHE A 34 -16.27 -19.65 -4.85
CA PHE A 34 -15.82 -18.74 -3.79
C PHE A 34 -16.54 -18.94 -2.45
N ARG A 35 -17.28 -20.06 -2.30
CA ARG A 35 -18.03 -20.43 -1.08
C ARG A 35 -17.23 -20.21 0.20
N ASN A 36 -15.96 -20.59 0.23
CA ASN A 36 -15.13 -20.51 1.44
C ASN A 36 -14.81 -19.07 1.88
N MET A 37 -15.04 -18.07 1.03
CA MET A 37 -14.83 -16.65 1.33
C MET A 37 -16.12 -15.92 1.73
N ILE A 38 -17.28 -16.54 1.52
CA ILE A 38 -18.59 -15.92 1.74
C ILE A 38 -19.07 -16.22 3.16
N VAL A 39 -19.60 -15.21 3.84
CA VAL A 39 -20.36 -15.37 5.10
C VAL A 39 -21.83 -15.52 4.74
N PRO A 40 -22.45 -16.70 4.90
CA PRO A 40 -23.83 -16.88 4.50
C PRO A 40 -24.82 -16.03 5.31
N PRO A 41 -25.98 -15.64 4.76
CA PRO A 41 -26.94 -14.80 5.47
C PRO A 41 -27.39 -15.33 6.83
N TRP A 42 -27.59 -16.64 6.95
CA TRP A 42 -28.01 -17.28 8.21
C TRP A 42 -26.92 -17.30 9.28
N CYS A 43 -25.67 -17.00 8.91
CA CYS A 43 -24.56 -16.89 9.85
C CYS A 43 -24.44 -15.49 10.46
N VAL A 44 -25.12 -14.47 9.92
CA VAL A 44 -25.02 -13.08 10.38
C VAL A 44 -26.05 -12.81 11.48
N GLN A 45 -25.57 -12.41 12.67
CA GLN A 45 -26.43 -11.99 13.77
C GLN A 45 -26.40 -10.47 13.92
N VAL A 46 -27.57 -9.84 13.85
CA VAL A 46 -27.70 -8.38 13.95
C VAL A 46 -28.40 -7.95 15.23
N ALA A 47 -28.01 -6.80 15.76
CA ALA A 47 -28.67 -6.12 16.87
C ALA A 47 -29.21 -4.75 16.41
N ARG A 48 -30.39 -4.38 16.94
CA ARG A 48 -30.94 -3.02 16.79
C ARG A 48 -30.44 -2.17 17.95
N ARG A 49 -29.84 -1.01 17.65
CA ARG A 49 -29.49 -0.02 18.66
C ARG A 49 -30.78 0.70 19.09
N LYS A 50 -31.16 0.61 20.37
CA LYS A 50 -32.30 1.39 20.90
C LYS A 50 -31.95 2.89 20.87
N GLY A 51 -32.83 3.72 20.32
CA GLY A 51 -32.78 5.19 20.43
C GLY A 51 -32.03 5.98 19.35
N ALA A 52 -31.53 5.38 18.27
CA ALA A 52 -30.93 6.12 17.16
C ALA A 52 -31.97 6.45 16.07
N LEU A 53 -32.05 7.73 15.64
CA LEU A 53 -32.92 8.18 14.54
C LEU A 53 -32.63 7.45 13.22
N HIS A 54 -31.42 6.91 13.05
CA HIS A 54 -31.03 6.06 11.94
C HIS A 54 -30.96 4.59 12.35
N LYS A 55 -31.76 3.75 11.67
CA LYS A 55 -31.90 2.30 11.85
C LYS A 55 -30.68 1.49 11.37
N HIS A 56 -29.46 1.83 11.77
CA HIS A 56 -28.31 1.01 11.44
C HIS A 56 -28.28 -0.26 12.32
N LEU A 57 -28.44 -1.42 11.68
CA LEU A 57 -28.21 -2.72 12.30
C LEU A 57 -26.73 -2.87 12.64
N LEU A 58 -26.42 -3.22 13.88
CA LEU A 58 -25.06 -3.52 14.34
C LEU A 58 -24.81 -5.01 14.18
N LEU A 59 -23.62 -5.38 13.70
CA LEU A 59 -23.18 -6.77 13.69
C LEU A 59 -22.93 -7.19 15.15
N ARG A 60 -23.71 -8.16 15.63
CA ARG A 60 -23.62 -8.69 17.00
C ARG A 60 -22.73 -9.93 17.07
N GLY A 61 -22.75 -10.75 16.02
CA GLY A 61 -22.03 -12.01 15.97
C GLY A 61 -22.06 -12.61 14.57
N VAL A 62 -21.12 -13.51 14.32
CA VAL A 62 -21.04 -14.28 13.08
C VAL A 62 -20.82 -15.73 13.46
N LYS A 63 -21.65 -16.63 12.92
CA LYS A 63 -21.51 -18.08 13.15
C LYS A 63 -20.65 -18.72 12.06
N ASP A 64 -19.92 -19.76 12.43
CA ASP A 64 -19.26 -20.64 11.47
C ASP A 64 -20.33 -21.51 10.76
N PRO A 65 -20.37 -21.56 9.41
CA PRO A 65 -21.28 -22.41 8.65
C PRO A 65 -20.92 -23.91 8.67
N GLY A 66 -19.80 -24.31 9.27
CA GLY A 66 -19.33 -25.69 9.36
C GLY A 66 -18.65 -26.20 8.08
N TRP A 67 -18.27 -25.29 7.18
CA TRP A 67 -17.68 -25.67 5.89
C TRP A 67 -16.18 -25.92 6.00
N LYS A 68 -15.71 -27.03 5.42
CA LYS A 68 -14.29 -27.40 5.44
C LYS A 68 -13.46 -26.36 4.69
N GLY A 69 -12.45 -25.81 5.37
CA GLY A 69 -11.57 -24.79 4.79
C GLY A 69 -12.23 -23.42 4.59
N TRP A 70 -13.30 -23.13 5.33
CA TRP A 70 -13.93 -21.81 5.33
C TRP A 70 -12.99 -20.76 5.97
N THR A 71 -12.67 -19.73 5.19
CA THR A 71 -11.81 -18.61 5.56
C THR A 71 -12.44 -17.34 4.97
N PRO A 72 -13.33 -16.68 5.70
CA PRO A 72 -14.13 -15.60 5.15
C PRO A 72 -13.26 -14.40 4.76
N LEU A 73 -13.65 -13.73 3.68
CA LEU A 73 -12.99 -12.53 3.17
C LEU A 73 -13.76 -11.28 3.60
N VAL A 74 -13.08 -10.31 4.20
CA VAL A 74 -13.63 -8.97 4.46
C VAL A 74 -12.98 -7.99 3.51
N VAL A 75 -13.79 -7.21 2.79
CA VAL A 75 -13.31 -6.22 1.83
C VAL A 75 -13.47 -4.84 2.44
N VAL A 76 -12.38 -4.08 2.46
CA VAL A 76 -12.37 -2.69 2.95
C VAL A 76 -11.83 -1.79 1.87
N ALA A 77 -12.50 -0.67 1.62
CA ALA A 77 -11.97 0.36 0.73
C ALA A 77 -12.51 1.73 1.10
N ASN A 78 -11.75 2.79 0.82
CA ASN A 78 -12.24 4.16 0.95
C ASN A 78 -12.84 4.59 -0.40
N LYS A 79 -14.13 4.98 -0.41
CA LYS A 79 -14.82 5.43 -1.63
C LYS A 79 -14.09 6.53 -2.41
N LYS A 80 -13.35 7.40 -1.72
CA LYS A 80 -12.64 8.53 -2.33
C LYS A 80 -11.27 8.15 -2.90
N SER A 81 -10.78 6.93 -2.67
CA SER A 81 -9.49 6.48 -3.20
C SER A 81 -9.56 6.22 -4.70
N GLY A 82 -8.45 6.48 -5.41
CA GLY A 82 -8.28 6.15 -6.82
C GLY A 82 -9.27 6.83 -7.77
N ASN A 83 -9.58 8.11 -7.57
CA ASN A 83 -10.55 8.84 -8.41
C ASN A 83 -11.95 8.17 -8.46
N ASN A 84 -12.45 7.73 -7.30
CA ASN A 84 -13.69 6.97 -7.10
C ASN A 84 -13.67 5.48 -7.49
N ASP A 85 -12.53 4.92 -7.87
CA ASP A 85 -12.38 3.46 -8.03
C ASP A 85 -12.73 2.70 -6.74
N GLY A 86 -12.51 3.31 -5.57
CA GLY A 86 -12.92 2.71 -4.29
C GLY A 86 -14.43 2.44 -4.23
N ALA A 87 -15.26 3.28 -4.84
CA ALA A 87 -16.69 3.04 -4.94
C ALA A 87 -17.02 1.87 -5.87
N LEU A 88 -16.28 1.73 -6.99
CA LEU A 88 -16.40 0.60 -7.91
C LEU A 88 -16.05 -0.72 -7.21
N VAL A 89 -14.90 -0.78 -6.52
CA VAL A 89 -14.50 -1.95 -5.72
C VAL A 89 -15.59 -2.34 -4.72
N LEU A 90 -16.09 -1.38 -3.94
CA LEU A 90 -17.16 -1.67 -2.97
C LEU A 90 -18.46 -2.13 -3.64
N SER A 91 -18.77 -1.63 -4.83
CA SER A 91 -19.98 -2.01 -5.57
C SER A 91 -19.87 -3.43 -6.14
N GLU A 92 -18.77 -3.74 -6.83
CA GLU A 92 -18.57 -5.03 -7.48
C GLU A 92 -18.43 -6.17 -6.47
N PHE A 93 -17.67 -5.97 -5.38
CA PHE A 93 -17.54 -7.01 -4.35
C PHE A 93 -18.85 -7.30 -3.62
N ARG A 94 -19.80 -6.36 -3.55
CA ARG A 94 -21.15 -6.62 -2.99
C ARG A 94 -22.00 -7.54 -3.86
N LYS A 95 -21.65 -7.74 -5.13
CA LYS A 95 -22.31 -8.71 -6.01
C LYS A 95 -21.85 -10.14 -5.73
N TYR A 96 -20.61 -10.31 -5.26
CA TYR A 96 -19.97 -11.62 -5.05
C TYR A 96 -19.99 -12.09 -3.58
N LEU A 97 -19.88 -11.15 -2.63
CA LEU A 97 -19.83 -11.43 -1.20
C LEU A 97 -21.11 -10.96 -0.52
N ASN A 98 -21.33 -11.41 0.72
CA ASN A 98 -22.40 -10.86 1.53
C ASN A 98 -22.13 -9.36 1.75
N PRO A 99 -23.08 -8.44 1.46
CA PRO A 99 -22.83 -7.01 1.54
C PRO A 99 -22.29 -6.51 2.88
N VAL A 100 -22.52 -7.25 3.98
CA VAL A 100 -21.95 -6.91 5.30
C VAL A 100 -20.44 -7.14 5.39
N GLN A 101 -19.86 -7.99 4.54
CA GLN A 101 -18.42 -8.22 4.41
C GLN A 101 -17.71 -7.06 3.68
N VAL A 102 -18.45 -6.13 3.05
CA VAL A 102 -17.90 -5.08 2.20
C VAL A 102 -18.06 -3.70 2.83
N ILE A 103 -16.98 -3.20 3.42
CA ILE A 103 -16.97 -2.08 4.36
C ILE A 103 -16.32 -0.85 3.74
N ASP A 104 -17.08 0.24 3.78
CA ASP A 104 -16.64 1.55 3.31
C ASP A 104 -15.89 2.30 4.42
N LEU A 105 -14.57 2.47 4.22
CA LEU A 105 -13.69 3.17 5.16
C LEU A 105 -13.95 4.68 5.26
N SER A 106 -14.68 5.26 4.30
CA SER A 106 -15.11 6.66 4.40
C SER A 106 -16.27 6.85 5.39
N ALA A 107 -17.03 5.79 5.66
CA ALA A 107 -18.16 5.79 6.58
C ALA A 107 -17.82 5.15 7.93
N ARG A 108 -16.89 4.19 7.97
CA ARG A 108 -16.51 3.44 9.18
C ARG A 108 -14.99 3.33 9.28
N LYS A 109 -14.42 3.59 10.46
CA LYS A 109 -12.97 3.43 10.69
C LYS A 109 -12.55 1.94 10.69
N PRO A 110 -11.28 1.60 10.42
CA PRO A 110 -10.80 0.22 10.35
C PRO A 110 -11.15 -0.67 11.54
N PRO A 111 -11.19 -0.19 12.81
CA PRO A 111 -11.62 -1.05 13.91
C PRO A 111 -13.00 -1.67 13.73
N ALA A 112 -13.92 -0.98 13.04
CA ALA A 112 -15.23 -1.54 12.71
C ALA A 112 -15.15 -2.65 11.64
N ALA A 113 -14.14 -2.61 10.77
CA ALA A 113 -13.88 -3.68 9.82
C ALA A 113 -13.14 -4.86 10.44
N LEU A 114 -12.20 -4.57 11.33
CA LEU A 114 -11.43 -5.57 12.07
C LEU A 114 -12.25 -6.28 13.15
N GLN A 115 -13.42 -5.74 13.52
CA GLN A 115 -14.38 -6.41 14.39
C GLN A 115 -14.73 -7.83 13.90
N TRP A 116 -14.70 -8.08 12.59
CA TRP A 116 -14.91 -9.42 12.04
C TRP A 116 -13.89 -10.44 12.52
N ALA A 117 -12.62 -10.05 12.65
CA ALA A 117 -11.57 -10.94 13.18
C ALA A 117 -11.87 -11.32 14.63
N VAL A 118 -12.30 -10.34 15.44
CA VAL A 118 -12.68 -10.57 16.84
C VAL A 118 -13.92 -11.48 16.95
N LEU A 119 -14.94 -11.25 16.12
CA LEU A 119 -16.20 -12.00 16.19
C LEU A 119 -16.08 -13.46 15.72
N LEU A 120 -15.09 -13.76 14.88
CA LEU A 120 -14.88 -15.08 14.30
C LEU A 120 -13.72 -15.84 14.96
N ALA A 121 -12.93 -15.19 15.83
CA ALA A 121 -11.84 -15.83 16.56
C ALA A 121 -12.32 -17.13 17.26
N PRO A 122 -11.53 -18.22 17.21
CA PRO A 122 -10.16 -18.32 16.70
C PRO A 122 -10.05 -18.60 15.18
N LYS A 123 -11.16 -18.50 14.41
CA LYS A 123 -11.11 -18.70 12.95
C LYS A 123 -10.33 -17.56 12.29
N GLU A 124 -9.38 -17.92 11.45
CA GLU A 124 -8.67 -16.97 10.59
C GLU A 124 -9.61 -16.37 9.52
N ILE A 125 -9.48 -15.07 9.30
CA ILE A 125 -10.15 -14.34 8.22
C ILE A 125 -9.09 -13.68 7.33
N LYS A 126 -9.44 -13.43 6.07
CA LYS A 126 -8.61 -12.65 5.15
C LYS A 126 -9.21 -11.25 4.99
N ILE A 127 -8.36 -10.24 4.79
CA ILE A 127 -8.81 -8.87 4.50
C ILE A 127 -8.28 -8.44 3.14
N LEU A 128 -9.16 -7.93 2.28
CA LEU A 128 -8.79 -7.26 1.04
C LEU A 128 -8.91 -5.75 1.23
N VAL A 129 -7.81 -5.02 1.05
CA VAL A 129 -7.77 -3.56 1.16
C VAL A 129 -7.70 -2.92 -0.22
N GLY A 130 -8.77 -2.23 -0.62
CA GLY A 130 -8.77 -1.35 -1.79
C GLY A 130 -8.27 0.05 -1.40
N GLY A 131 -7.06 0.39 -1.81
CA GLY A 131 -6.43 1.66 -1.45
C GLY A 131 -5.00 1.81 -1.97
N GLY A 132 -4.35 2.92 -1.58
CA GLY A 132 -2.90 3.08 -1.73
C GLY A 132 -2.16 2.69 -0.43
N ASP A 133 -0.85 2.92 -0.40
CA ASP A 133 0.03 2.53 0.70
C ASP A 133 -0.44 3.05 2.08
N GLY A 134 -0.84 4.33 2.17
CA GLY A 134 -1.39 4.91 3.41
C GLY A 134 -2.67 4.23 3.93
N THR A 135 -3.56 3.78 3.04
CA THR A 135 -4.76 3.03 3.44
C THR A 135 -4.37 1.65 3.99
N VAL A 136 -3.42 0.97 3.35
CA VAL A 136 -2.94 -0.34 3.80
C VAL A 136 -2.23 -0.22 5.15
N ALA A 137 -1.34 0.75 5.31
CA ALA A 137 -0.67 1.05 6.57
C ALA A 137 -1.65 1.38 7.69
N TRP A 138 -2.76 2.08 7.38
CA TRP A 138 -3.81 2.38 8.36
C TRP A 138 -4.52 1.12 8.87
N VAL A 139 -4.82 0.17 7.98
CA VAL A 139 -5.44 -1.11 8.36
C VAL A 139 -4.46 -1.97 9.16
N LEU A 140 -3.20 -2.12 8.71
CA LEU A 140 -2.16 -2.87 9.43
C LEU A 140 -1.88 -2.31 10.83
N THR A 141 -1.84 -0.98 10.96
CA THR A 141 -1.66 -0.30 12.24
C THR A 141 -2.87 -0.49 13.15
N SER A 142 -4.07 -0.46 12.58
CA SER A 142 -5.30 -0.68 13.35
C SER A 142 -5.40 -2.12 13.85
N SER A 143 -4.97 -3.08 13.02
CA SER A 143 -4.87 -4.50 13.37
C SER A 143 -3.95 -4.71 14.56
N HIS A 144 -2.74 -4.14 14.49
CA HIS A 144 -1.77 -4.18 15.58
C HIS A 144 -2.32 -3.61 16.90
N ARG A 145 -2.93 -2.42 16.83
CA ARG A 145 -3.44 -1.71 18.01
C ARG A 145 -4.60 -2.43 18.69
N LEU A 146 -5.32 -3.26 17.95
CA LEU A 146 -6.40 -4.08 18.47
C LEU A 146 -5.91 -5.41 19.04
N ASP A 147 -4.62 -5.73 18.89
CA ASP A 147 -4.00 -6.95 19.39
C ASP A 147 -4.78 -8.21 18.97
N LEU A 148 -5.06 -8.31 17.66
CA LEU A 148 -5.88 -9.39 17.10
C LEU A 148 -5.13 -10.71 17.13
N ASP A 149 -5.80 -11.76 17.62
CA ASP A 149 -5.30 -13.14 17.62
C ASP A 149 -6.38 -14.10 17.08
N PRO A 150 -6.21 -14.70 15.88
CA PRO A 150 -5.09 -14.49 14.95
C PRO A 150 -5.15 -13.13 14.24
N GLU A 151 -3.98 -12.55 13.94
CA GLU A 151 -3.90 -11.35 13.10
C GLU A 151 -4.24 -11.70 11.64
N PRO A 152 -5.22 -11.03 10.99
CA PRO A 152 -5.68 -11.43 9.66
C PRO A 152 -4.69 -11.02 8.56
N PRO A 153 -4.32 -11.93 7.64
CA PRO A 153 -3.49 -11.59 6.48
C PRO A 153 -4.22 -10.63 5.52
N ILE A 154 -3.45 -9.69 4.97
CA ILE A 154 -3.98 -8.64 4.08
C ILE A 154 -3.57 -8.85 2.62
N ALA A 155 -4.53 -8.79 1.71
CA ALA A 155 -4.36 -8.60 0.26
C ALA A 155 -4.68 -7.15 -0.14
N ILE A 156 -4.18 -6.72 -1.31
CA ILE A 156 -4.28 -5.32 -1.77
C ILE A 156 -4.95 -5.27 -3.14
N VAL A 157 -5.91 -4.34 -3.32
CA VAL A 157 -6.29 -3.83 -4.64
C VAL A 157 -5.65 -2.44 -4.80
N PRO A 158 -4.67 -2.27 -5.71
CA PRO A 158 -3.91 -1.03 -5.85
C PRO A 158 -4.76 0.10 -6.44
N LEU A 159 -5.22 1.01 -5.60
CA LEU A 159 -6.01 2.19 -5.99
C LEU A 159 -5.24 3.52 -5.87
N GLY A 160 -4.00 3.50 -5.38
CA GLY A 160 -3.14 4.67 -5.27
C GLY A 160 -2.30 4.92 -6.53
N THR A 161 -1.40 5.91 -6.46
CA THR A 161 -0.48 6.23 -7.57
C THR A 161 0.89 5.56 -7.41
N GLY A 162 1.36 5.35 -6.17
CA GLY A 162 2.62 4.66 -5.88
C GLY A 162 2.46 3.13 -5.84
N ASN A 163 1.65 2.67 -4.87
CA ASN A 163 1.33 1.26 -4.62
C ASN A 163 2.59 0.40 -4.46
N ASP A 164 3.60 0.93 -3.77
CA ASP A 164 4.91 0.30 -3.64
C ASP A 164 4.79 -1.06 -2.93
N LEU A 165 3.97 -1.15 -1.87
CA LEU A 165 3.73 -2.42 -1.17
C LEU A 165 2.99 -3.43 -2.05
N SER A 166 2.01 -2.97 -2.83
CA SER A 166 1.26 -3.82 -3.78
C SER A 166 2.18 -4.44 -4.83
N ARG A 167 3.14 -3.68 -5.36
CA ARG A 167 4.14 -4.16 -6.33
C ARG A 167 5.01 -5.25 -5.72
N VAL A 168 5.52 -5.02 -4.52
CA VAL A 168 6.40 -5.96 -3.80
C VAL A 168 5.68 -7.26 -3.43
N LEU A 169 4.39 -7.18 -3.12
CA LEU A 169 3.55 -8.33 -2.79
C LEU A 169 2.89 -9.01 -4.01
N GLY A 170 3.17 -8.55 -5.24
CA GLY A 170 2.65 -9.15 -6.48
C GLY A 170 1.19 -8.82 -6.83
N TRP A 171 0.57 -7.85 -6.14
CA TRP A 171 -0.79 -7.37 -6.44
C TRP A 171 -0.83 -6.37 -7.61
N GLY A 172 0.34 -5.91 -8.03
CA GLY A 172 0.52 -5.08 -9.23
C GLY A 172 0.57 -3.59 -8.93
N LYS A 173 0.83 -2.82 -9.99
CA LYS A 173 1.04 -1.36 -9.93
C LYS A 173 -0.26 -0.55 -9.89
N GLU A 174 -1.29 -1.04 -10.56
CA GLU A 174 -2.57 -0.36 -10.75
C GLU A 174 -3.65 -1.41 -10.98
N ASN A 175 -4.89 -1.06 -10.65
CA ASN A 175 -6.03 -1.90 -10.96
C ASN A 175 -6.38 -1.81 -12.45
N ALA A 176 -6.89 -2.91 -13.02
CA ALA A 176 -7.37 -2.92 -14.40
C ALA A 176 -8.55 -1.94 -14.59
N PRO A 177 -8.75 -1.38 -15.80
CA PRO A 177 -9.87 -0.47 -16.09
C PRO A 177 -11.23 -1.10 -15.79
N GLU A 178 -11.36 -2.40 -16.02
CA GLU A 178 -12.50 -3.21 -15.61
C GLU A 178 -12.06 -4.11 -14.46
N LEU A 179 -12.74 -4.01 -13.33
CA LEU A 179 -12.43 -4.78 -12.15
C LEU A 179 -12.98 -6.21 -12.30
N ASP A 180 -12.11 -7.17 -12.61
CA ASP A 180 -12.47 -8.59 -12.56
C ASP A 180 -12.40 -9.11 -11.11
N VAL A 181 -13.55 -9.11 -10.44
CA VAL A 181 -13.67 -9.65 -9.07
C VAL A 181 -13.40 -11.14 -9.03
N GLY A 182 -13.76 -11.89 -10.08
CA GLY A 182 -13.52 -13.34 -10.15
C GLY A 182 -12.02 -13.66 -10.15
N GLU A 183 -11.25 -12.95 -10.97
CA GLU A 183 -9.78 -13.05 -10.99
C GLU A 183 -9.17 -12.70 -9.63
N ILE A 184 -9.62 -11.60 -9.01
CA ILE A 184 -9.10 -11.18 -7.70
C ILE A 184 -9.41 -12.22 -6.62
N LEU A 185 -10.64 -12.74 -6.54
CA LEU A 185 -11.01 -13.77 -5.59
C LEU A 185 -10.20 -15.05 -5.82
N HIS A 186 -9.99 -15.45 -7.07
CA HIS A 186 -9.14 -16.58 -7.43
C HIS A 186 -7.69 -16.37 -6.99
N ASN A 187 -7.12 -15.18 -7.24
CA ASN A 187 -5.77 -14.82 -6.79
C ASN A 187 -5.65 -14.88 -5.25
N ILE A 188 -6.66 -14.43 -4.50
CA ILE A 188 -6.68 -14.50 -3.02
C ILE A 188 -6.80 -15.96 -2.52
N GLN A 189 -7.51 -16.83 -3.25
CA GLN A 189 -7.59 -18.27 -2.91
C GLN A 189 -6.21 -18.93 -3.02
N ASN A 190 -5.43 -18.57 -4.04
CA ASN A 190 -4.11 -19.13 -4.31
C ASN A 190 -2.95 -18.37 -3.66
N ALA A 191 -3.21 -17.21 -3.05
CA ALA A 191 -2.18 -16.39 -2.41
C ALA A 191 -1.56 -17.10 -1.19
N ARG A 192 -0.26 -16.88 -1.01
CA ARG A 192 0.49 -17.40 0.15
C ARG A 192 0.56 -16.36 1.25
N VAL A 193 0.41 -16.77 2.49
CA VAL A 193 0.73 -15.91 3.65
C VAL A 193 2.25 -15.75 3.74
N ALA A 194 2.69 -14.51 3.89
CA ALA A 194 4.06 -14.16 4.22
C ALA A 194 4.07 -13.18 5.39
N GLN A 195 5.26 -12.95 5.93
CA GLN A 195 5.49 -12.03 7.02
C GLN A 195 6.06 -10.73 6.45
N LEU A 196 5.60 -9.60 6.95
CA LEU A 196 6.10 -8.26 6.65
C LEU A 196 6.58 -7.63 7.96
N ASP A 197 7.80 -7.08 7.96
CA ASP A 197 8.33 -6.42 9.15
C ASP A 197 7.51 -5.16 9.48
N ARG A 198 7.13 -5.05 10.76
CA ARG A 198 6.47 -3.88 11.32
C ARG A 198 7.48 -3.08 12.12
N TRP A 199 7.76 -1.87 11.64
CA TRP A 199 8.72 -0.96 12.26
C TRP A 199 7.99 0.09 13.10
N LYS A 200 8.47 0.35 14.31
CA LYS A 200 8.03 1.45 15.16
C LYS A 200 8.93 2.64 14.92
N VAL A 201 8.32 3.81 14.74
CA VAL A 201 8.99 5.10 14.61
C VAL A 201 8.60 5.96 15.81
N GLU A 202 9.54 6.18 16.71
CA GLU A 202 9.36 7.03 17.88
C GLU A 202 10.00 8.39 17.64
N ILE A 203 9.18 9.45 17.68
CA ILE A 203 9.61 10.83 17.48
C ILE A 203 9.52 11.55 18.81
N THR A 204 10.68 11.96 19.33
CA THR A 204 10.80 12.73 20.57
C THR A 204 11.25 14.14 20.24
N SER A 205 10.37 15.13 20.41
CA SER A 205 10.70 16.54 20.15
C SER A 205 11.82 17.03 21.06
N SER A 206 12.73 17.82 20.49
CA SER A 206 13.75 18.54 21.26
C SER A 206 13.06 19.54 22.20
N ARG A 207 13.52 19.61 23.46
CA ARG A 207 12.88 20.44 24.50
C ARG A 207 12.82 21.91 24.07
N HIS A 208 11.63 22.45 23.89
CA HIS A 208 11.40 23.90 23.94
C HIS A 208 10.82 24.24 25.32
N LEU A 209 11.54 25.10 26.07
CA LEU A 209 11.06 25.72 27.32
C LEU A 209 10.82 24.78 28.53
N GLY A 210 11.52 23.64 28.60
CA GLY A 210 11.49 22.76 29.80
C GLY A 210 10.21 21.92 29.98
N LEU A 211 9.21 22.07 29.10
CA LEU A 211 8.02 21.23 29.08
C LEU A 211 8.29 19.93 28.30
N ARG A 212 7.91 18.78 28.88
CA ARG A 212 7.96 17.48 28.19
C ARG A 212 6.84 17.41 27.15
N ILE A 213 7.16 17.56 25.87
CA ILE A 213 6.24 17.23 24.77
C ILE A 213 6.17 15.69 24.70
N PRO A 214 4.97 15.08 24.70
CA PRO A 214 4.85 13.64 24.60
C PRO A 214 5.40 13.13 23.26
N SER A 215 6.10 11.99 23.30
CA SER A 215 6.63 11.34 22.10
C SER A 215 5.50 10.89 21.19
N LYS A 216 5.68 11.04 19.88
CA LYS A 216 4.76 10.55 18.86
C LYS A 216 5.24 9.19 18.38
N THR A 217 4.40 8.16 18.50
CA THR A 217 4.69 6.81 18.02
C THR A 217 3.89 6.53 16.74
N LEU A 218 4.61 6.19 15.68
CA LEU A 218 4.08 5.79 14.37
C LEU A 218 4.56 4.39 14.03
N PHE A 219 3.95 3.78 13.01
CA PHE A 219 4.38 2.51 12.44
C PHE A 219 4.69 2.70 10.96
N MET A 220 5.73 2.02 10.48
CA MET A 220 6.19 2.02 9.10
C MET A 220 6.22 0.60 8.57
N TYR A 221 5.80 0.44 7.32
CA TYR A 221 5.80 -0.82 6.58
C TYR A 221 6.62 -0.74 5.29
N ASN A 222 6.71 0.43 4.67
CA ASN A 222 7.39 0.63 3.40
C ASN A 222 8.72 1.37 3.60
N TYR A 223 8.66 2.67 3.90
CA TYR A 223 9.84 3.52 4.00
C TYR A 223 9.58 4.89 4.65
N ILE A 224 10.66 5.49 5.16
CA ILE A 224 10.74 6.91 5.57
C ILE A 224 11.55 7.68 4.52
N GLY A 225 11.07 8.86 4.16
CA GLY A 225 11.83 9.87 3.41
C GLY A 225 12.04 11.11 4.25
N ILE A 226 13.25 11.67 4.24
CA ILE A 226 13.61 12.92 4.92
C ILE A 226 14.32 13.80 3.91
N GLY A 227 13.77 14.99 3.63
CA GLY A 227 14.33 15.94 2.66
C GLY A 227 13.54 16.01 1.35
N VAL A 228 14.23 16.17 0.22
CA VAL A 228 13.61 16.56 -1.05
C VAL A 228 12.56 15.57 -1.57
N ASP A 229 12.71 14.27 -1.33
CA ASP A 229 11.70 13.27 -1.69
C ASP A 229 10.40 13.42 -0.87
N ALA A 230 10.53 13.66 0.43
CA ALA A 230 9.40 13.97 1.30
C ALA A 230 8.78 15.33 0.96
N GLN A 231 9.58 16.31 0.54
CA GLN A 231 9.09 17.62 0.09
C GLN A 231 8.20 17.50 -1.14
N VAL A 232 8.59 16.64 -2.08
CA VAL A 232 7.76 16.32 -3.25
C VAL A 232 6.42 15.78 -2.75
N ALA A 233 6.41 14.72 -1.93
CA ALA A 233 5.18 14.16 -1.36
C ALA A 233 4.33 15.23 -0.62
N LEU A 234 4.95 16.12 0.14
CA LEU A 234 4.28 17.19 0.86
C LEU A 234 3.62 18.21 -0.08
N ASN A 235 4.30 18.60 -1.16
CA ASN A 235 3.77 19.52 -2.16
C ASN A 235 2.57 18.90 -2.89
N PHE A 236 2.65 17.61 -3.22
CA PHE A 236 1.52 16.84 -3.73
C PHE A 236 0.33 16.83 -2.77
N HIS A 237 0.57 16.61 -1.48
CA HIS A 237 -0.49 16.59 -0.48
C HIS A 237 -1.18 17.97 -0.35
N LYS A 238 -0.41 19.06 -0.28
CA LYS A 238 -0.93 20.44 -0.18
C LYS A 238 -1.69 20.88 -1.44
N THR A 239 -1.27 20.41 -2.61
CA THR A 239 -1.91 20.76 -3.90
C THR A 239 -3.04 19.82 -4.30
N ARG A 240 -3.34 18.79 -3.50
CA ARG A 240 -4.38 17.78 -3.77
C ARG A 240 -5.79 18.36 -3.93
N ASP A 241 -6.06 19.50 -3.30
CA ASP A 241 -7.35 20.22 -3.40
C ASP A 241 -7.34 21.34 -4.47
N SER A 242 -6.23 21.51 -5.21
CA SER A 242 -6.08 22.54 -6.25
C SER A 242 -6.49 22.05 -7.65
N LEU A 243 -6.90 22.98 -8.51
CA LEU A 243 -7.34 22.79 -9.91
C LEU A 243 -6.41 21.92 -10.79
N PHE A 244 -5.13 21.75 -10.43
CA PHE A 244 -4.20 20.87 -11.14
C PHE A 244 -4.49 19.37 -10.95
N TYR A 245 -5.17 18.95 -9.87
CA TYR A 245 -5.59 17.55 -9.71
C TYR A 245 -6.67 17.15 -10.73
N VAL A 246 -7.54 18.10 -11.11
CA VAL A 246 -8.56 17.92 -12.15
C VAL A 246 -7.91 17.64 -13.52
N PHE A 247 -6.68 18.12 -13.75
CA PHE A 247 -5.91 17.79 -14.96
C PHE A 247 -5.10 16.49 -14.84
N SER A 248 -4.93 15.93 -13.64
CA SER A 248 -4.18 14.69 -13.40
C SER A 248 -5.05 13.43 -13.28
N SER A 249 -6.37 13.56 -13.40
CA SER A 249 -7.33 12.46 -13.18
C SER A 249 -7.40 11.49 -14.36
N ARG A 250 -6.32 10.79 -14.75
CA ARG A 250 -6.37 9.79 -15.84
C ARG A 250 -6.93 10.31 -17.20
N ILE A 251 -7.13 11.63 -17.40
CA ILE A 251 -7.84 12.16 -18.58
C ILE A 251 -7.04 11.99 -19.87
N PHE A 252 -5.71 11.91 -19.83
CA PHE A 252 -4.95 11.54 -21.01
C PHE A 252 -5.02 10.05 -21.39
N ASN A 253 -5.71 9.20 -20.60
CA ASN A 253 -6.09 7.83 -21.01
C ASN A 253 -7.54 7.71 -21.49
N LYS A 254 -8.27 8.83 -21.64
CA LYS A 254 -9.64 8.81 -22.15
C LYS A 254 -9.90 9.91 -23.19
N VAL A 255 -8.98 10.10 -24.11
CA VAL A 255 -9.26 10.71 -25.42
C VAL A 255 -8.67 9.79 -26.48
N GLY A 256 -9.52 9.21 -27.32
CA GLY A 256 -9.08 8.32 -28.39
C GLY A 256 -10.11 7.31 -28.91
N ASN A 257 -11.41 7.59 -28.86
CA ASN A 257 -12.30 7.12 -29.92
C ASN A 257 -12.30 8.18 -31.01
N THR A 258 -11.19 8.30 -31.72
CA THR A 258 -11.12 8.98 -33.00
C THR A 258 -10.17 8.18 -33.88
N GLU A 259 -10.70 7.78 -35.03
CA GLU A 259 -10.10 6.96 -36.06
C GLU A 259 -8.90 7.65 -36.72
N THR A 260 -7.82 7.91 -35.99
CA THR A 260 -6.53 8.26 -36.58
C THR A 260 -5.42 7.76 -35.66
N GLY A 261 -4.75 6.71 -36.10
CA GLY A 261 -3.68 6.06 -35.36
C GLY A 261 -2.42 6.91 -35.32
N GLU A 262 -2.12 7.46 -34.14
CA GLU A 262 -0.76 7.78 -33.72
C GLU A 262 -0.60 7.39 -32.24
N LYS A 263 0.09 6.27 -31.98
CA LYS A 263 0.33 5.71 -30.65
C LYS A 263 1.63 6.25 -30.06
N HIS A 264 1.67 7.47 -29.53
CA HIS A 264 2.85 7.94 -28.78
C HIS A 264 2.45 8.93 -27.68
N ALA A 265 2.42 8.44 -26.41
CA ALA A 265 2.76 9.16 -25.17
C ALA A 265 2.16 8.43 -23.95
N GLN A 266 2.75 7.29 -23.56
CA GLN A 266 2.52 6.71 -22.23
C GLN A 266 3.66 7.16 -21.32
N VAL A 267 3.45 8.23 -20.55
CA VAL A 267 4.28 8.54 -19.38
C VAL A 267 3.33 8.89 -18.24
N LEU A 268 3.41 8.14 -17.14
CA LEU A 268 2.51 8.24 -16.00
C LEU A 268 2.53 9.66 -15.41
N PRO A 269 1.39 10.24 -15.01
CA PRO A 269 1.30 11.60 -14.45
C PRO A 269 2.15 11.82 -13.19
N PHE A 270 2.56 10.75 -12.48
CA PHE A 270 3.48 10.83 -11.33
C PHE A 270 4.96 10.85 -11.74
N GLN A 271 5.34 10.13 -12.81
CA GLN A 271 6.67 10.22 -13.41
C GLN A 271 6.88 11.56 -14.09
N ILE A 272 5.85 12.08 -14.78
CA ILE A 272 5.86 13.43 -15.33
C ILE A 272 6.05 14.45 -14.21
N LEU A 273 5.51 14.23 -13.02
CA LEU A 273 5.66 15.21 -11.95
C LEU A 273 7.05 15.17 -11.29
N TYR A 274 7.69 14.00 -11.15
CA TYR A 274 9.13 13.94 -10.83
C TYR A 274 10.00 14.57 -11.93
N LEU A 275 9.61 14.40 -13.20
CA LEU A 275 10.31 14.99 -14.35
C LEU A 275 10.10 16.51 -14.44
N CYS A 276 8.89 17.01 -14.19
CA CYS A 276 8.50 18.42 -14.21
C CYS A 276 9.00 19.19 -12.97
N PHE A 277 9.05 18.54 -11.80
CA PHE A 277 9.79 19.06 -10.64
C PHE A 277 11.30 18.83 -10.73
N GLY A 278 11.75 18.04 -11.71
CA GLY A 278 13.16 17.91 -12.10
C GLY A 278 13.62 19.02 -13.06
N THR A 279 12.72 19.56 -13.89
CA THR A 279 13.01 20.64 -14.85
C THR A 279 12.73 22.04 -14.30
N GLN A 280 11.71 22.22 -13.46
CA GLN A 280 11.68 23.36 -12.55
C GLN A 280 12.58 22.99 -11.38
N GLN A 281 13.66 23.74 -11.17
CA GLN A 281 14.38 23.69 -9.91
C GLN A 281 13.38 23.92 -8.76
N VAL A 282 12.81 22.85 -8.19
CA VAL A 282 12.27 22.85 -6.82
C VAL A 282 13.48 22.85 -5.89
N VAL A 283 14.35 23.83 -6.10
CA VAL A 283 15.35 24.26 -5.14
C VAL A 283 14.54 25.05 -4.12
N THR A 284 13.77 24.33 -3.31
CA THR A 284 13.44 24.87 -2.00
C THR A 284 14.76 24.83 -1.25
N SER A 285 15.31 26.02 -0.95
CA SER A 285 16.50 26.20 -0.09
C SER A 285 16.46 25.35 1.18
N ASP A 286 15.27 24.96 1.58
CA ASP A 286 14.94 24.26 2.81
C ASP A 286 15.43 22.80 2.84
N CYS A 287 15.69 22.16 1.69
CA CYS A 287 16.23 20.79 1.63
C CYS A 287 17.76 20.74 1.40
N LYS A 288 18.39 21.85 1.04
CA LYS A 288 19.85 21.92 0.86
C LYS A 288 20.60 21.65 2.15
N ASN A 289 21.81 21.11 2.02
CA ASN A 289 22.72 20.83 3.14
C ASN A 289 22.06 19.98 4.23
N LEU A 290 21.36 18.91 3.85
CA LEU A 290 20.64 18.07 4.81
C LEU A 290 21.58 17.45 5.85
N GLU A 291 22.82 17.15 5.46
CA GLU A 291 23.89 16.64 6.32
C GLU A 291 24.25 17.57 7.48
N GLN A 292 24.05 18.88 7.32
CA GLN A 292 24.24 19.86 8.40
C GLN A 292 23.01 19.95 9.32
N LYS A 293 21.85 19.49 8.83
CA LYS A 293 20.56 19.58 9.53
C LYS A 293 20.22 18.35 10.33
N LEU A 294 20.96 17.25 10.22
CA LEU A 294 20.72 16.04 11.00
C LEU A 294 21.99 15.23 11.27
N GLU A 295 21.94 14.38 12.29
CA GLU A 295 22.90 13.29 12.50
C GLU A 295 22.19 11.96 12.27
N LEU A 296 22.89 11.02 11.61
CA LEU A 296 22.39 9.67 11.33
C LEU A 296 23.21 8.64 12.11
N TYR A 297 22.53 7.72 12.77
CA TYR A 297 23.14 6.59 13.46
C TYR A 297 22.53 5.28 12.95
N LEU A 298 23.39 4.34 12.59
CA LEU A 298 23.04 2.98 12.18
C LEU A 298 23.57 2.01 13.23
N ASP A 299 22.68 1.29 13.90
CA ASP A 299 23.01 0.37 15.00
C ASP A 299 23.93 1.04 16.06
N GLY A 300 23.62 2.30 16.40
CA GLY A 300 24.35 3.11 17.37
C GLY A 300 25.65 3.74 16.86
N LYS A 301 26.08 3.47 15.63
CA LYS A 301 27.28 4.07 15.02
C LYS A 301 26.88 5.27 14.17
N GLN A 302 27.51 6.42 14.42
CA GLN A 302 27.30 7.60 13.60
C GLN A 302 27.81 7.36 12.17
N VAL A 303 27.03 7.80 11.19
CA VAL A 303 27.41 7.78 9.78
C VAL A 303 27.83 9.18 9.38
N ASP A 304 29.02 9.29 8.78
CA ASP A 304 29.46 10.53 8.15
C ASP A 304 28.71 10.72 6.84
N LEU A 305 27.95 11.81 6.77
CA LEU A 305 27.10 12.13 5.62
C LEU A 305 27.83 13.10 4.68
N PRO A 306 27.90 12.79 3.37
CA PRO A 306 28.30 13.79 2.38
C PRO A 306 27.17 14.79 2.16
N GLU A 307 27.41 15.79 1.31
CA GLU A 307 26.36 16.73 0.88
C GLU A 307 25.21 15.97 0.22
N LEU A 308 24.03 16.03 0.83
CA LEU A 308 22.83 15.31 0.40
C LEU A 308 21.61 16.21 0.58
N GLU A 309 20.56 15.93 -0.20
CA GLU A 309 19.26 16.60 -0.08
C GLU A 309 18.16 15.66 0.42
N SER A 310 18.41 14.34 0.48
CA SER A 310 17.48 13.38 1.06
C SER A 310 18.16 12.15 1.67
N ILE A 311 17.56 11.63 2.73
CA ILE A 311 17.83 10.31 3.30
C ILE A 311 16.55 9.46 3.20
N VAL A 312 16.70 8.23 2.73
CA VAL A 312 15.61 7.26 2.61
C VAL A 312 15.94 6.03 3.45
N ILE A 313 15.02 5.62 4.31
CA ILE A 313 15.09 4.42 5.14
C ILE A 313 14.05 3.44 4.60
N LEU A 314 14.48 2.35 3.97
CA LEU A 314 13.63 1.39 3.26
C LEU A 314 13.48 0.08 4.04
N ASN A 315 12.27 -0.47 4.04
CA ASN A 315 11.98 -1.86 4.38
C ASN A 315 11.68 -2.70 3.12
N ILE A 316 11.07 -2.10 2.10
CA ILE A 316 10.68 -2.79 0.87
C ILE A 316 11.55 -2.40 -0.33
N SER A 317 11.63 -3.28 -1.33
CA SER A 317 12.39 -3.07 -2.56
C SER A 317 11.65 -2.24 -3.63
N SER A 318 10.86 -1.26 -3.20
CA SER A 318 10.10 -0.36 -4.06
C SER A 318 9.94 1.00 -3.40
N TRP A 319 10.36 2.05 -4.11
CA TRP A 319 10.27 3.43 -3.67
C TRP A 319 9.73 4.31 -4.79
N GLY A 320 8.94 5.32 -4.43
CA GLY A 320 8.54 6.38 -5.36
C GLY A 320 7.83 5.86 -6.61
N ALA A 321 6.93 4.87 -6.46
CA ALA A 321 6.17 4.23 -7.54
C ALA A 321 6.91 3.15 -8.35
N GLY A 322 7.70 2.31 -7.68
CA GLY A 322 8.29 1.10 -8.28
C GLY A 322 9.79 1.12 -8.48
N VAL A 323 10.51 2.16 -8.07
CA VAL A 323 11.97 2.22 -8.23
C VAL A 323 12.63 1.31 -7.19
N ASN A 324 13.45 0.37 -7.66
CA ASN A 324 14.27 -0.45 -6.78
C ASN A 324 15.60 0.25 -6.49
N LEU A 325 15.67 0.91 -5.34
CA LEU A 325 16.83 1.72 -4.95
C LEU A 325 18.01 0.88 -4.43
N TRP A 326 17.77 -0.26 -3.77
CA TRP A 326 18.84 -1.08 -3.21
C TRP A 326 19.38 -2.12 -4.20
N GLY A 327 18.51 -2.62 -5.08
CA GLY A 327 18.82 -3.60 -6.11
C GLY A 327 19.77 -3.09 -7.19
N LYS A 328 20.09 -3.96 -8.16
CA LYS A 328 20.93 -3.60 -9.31
C LYS A 328 20.08 -2.79 -10.30
N SER A 329 20.49 -1.57 -10.65
CA SER A 329 19.82 -0.83 -11.74
C SER A 329 20.02 -1.57 -13.08
N VAL A 330 19.13 -1.33 -14.05
CA VAL A 330 19.25 -1.89 -15.41
C VAL A 330 20.56 -1.48 -16.07
N PHE A 331 21.03 -0.25 -15.84
CA PHE A 331 22.33 0.22 -16.33
C PHE A 331 23.51 -0.54 -15.69
N VAL A 332 23.39 -0.85 -14.40
CA VAL A 332 24.36 -1.66 -13.66
C VAL A 332 24.33 -3.14 -14.11
N LEU A 333 23.23 -3.65 -14.66
CA LEU A 333 23.23 -4.98 -15.29
C LEU A 333 24.05 -4.99 -16.60
N MET A 334 24.01 -3.90 -17.38
CA MET A 334 24.81 -3.79 -18.60
C MET A 334 26.30 -3.57 -18.30
N GLU A 335 26.66 -2.66 -17.37
CA GLU A 335 28.06 -2.50 -16.92
C GLU A 335 28.61 -3.76 -16.22
N ASN A 336 27.76 -4.48 -15.49
CA ASN A 336 28.15 -5.75 -14.88
C ASN A 336 28.20 -6.91 -15.87
N LEU A 337 27.57 -6.84 -17.04
CA LEU A 337 27.81 -7.83 -18.08
C LEU A 337 29.24 -7.71 -18.60
N GLU A 338 29.70 -6.47 -18.82
CA GLU A 338 31.09 -6.17 -19.18
C GLU A 338 32.07 -6.55 -18.05
N ARG A 339 31.73 -6.26 -16.78
CA ARG A 339 32.54 -6.67 -15.62
C ARG A 339 32.42 -8.14 -15.23
N SER A 340 31.34 -8.85 -15.57
CA SER A 340 31.17 -10.28 -15.27
C SER A 340 32.00 -11.15 -16.21
N ILE A 341 32.32 -10.66 -17.41
CA ILE A 341 33.35 -11.27 -18.28
C ILE A 341 34.73 -11.12 -17.62
N ALA A 342 35.01 -9.99 -16.94
CA ALA A 342 36.25 -9.76 -16.21
C ALA A 342 36.32 -10.44 -14.82
N GLY A 343 35.16 -10.71 -14.19
CA GLY A 343 35.01 -11.22 -12.82
C GLY A 343 35.06 -12.75 -12.66
N MET A 344 35.21 -13.50 -13.77
CA MET A 344 35.41 -14.96 -13.73
C MET A 344 36.74 -15.38 -13.04
N LEU A 345 37.54 -14.42 -12.57
CA LEU A 345 38.84 -14.61 -11.90
C LEU A 345 38.86 -14.21 -10.40
N GLY A 346 37.73 -14.05 -9.70
CA GLY A 346 37.82 -13.67 -8.28
C GLY A 346 36.53 -13.76 -7.47
N HIS A 347 36.63 -14.34 -6.27
CA HIS A 347 35.56 -14.55 -5.29
C HIS A 347 34.77 -13.27 -4.95
N SER A 348 33.44 -13.31 -5.09
CA SER A 348 32.57 -12.19 -4.72
C SER A 348 32.02 -12.33 -3.29
N PHE A 349 32.53 -11.51 -2.37
CA PHE A 349 31.87 -11.21 -1.08
C PHE A 349 30.69 -10.26 -1.33
N GLY A 350 29.48 -10.79 -1.48
CA GLY A 350 28.28 -10.00 -1.77
C GLY A 350 27.56 -9.52 -0.49
N LYS A 351 27.25 -8.21 -0.40
CA LYS A 351 26.32 -7.65 0.61
C LYS A 351 24.96 -8.37 0.54
N PRO A 352 24.27 -8.61 1.69
CA PRO A 352 23.00 -9.32 1.70
C PRO A 352 21.93 -8.63 0.85
N SER A 353 21.11 -9.43 0.17
CA SER A 353 19.97 -8.97 -0.62
C SER A 353 18.89 -8.40 0.30
N GLN A 354 18.35 -7.23 -0.07
CA GLN A 354 17.23 -6.60 0.62
C GLN A 354 16.02 -7.53 0.74
N SER A 355 15.35 -7.50 1.88
CA SER A 355 14.14 -8.27 2.16
C SER A 355 13.22 -7.50 3.12
N TYR A 356 11.91 -7.54 2.89
CA TYR A 356 10.92 -6.87 3.73
C TYR A 356 10.57 -7.63 5.03
N HIS A 357 11.30 -8.70 5.33
CA HIS A 357 10.99 -9.63 6.42
C HIS A 357 12.24 -10.21 7.10
N ASP A 358 13.39 -9.55 7.03
CA ASP A 358 14.64 -9.99 7.65
C ASP A 358 15.02 -9.22 8.94
N GLY A 359 14.21 -8.22 9.30
CA GLY A 359 14.45 -7.32 10.42
C GLY A 359 15.64 -6.39 10.19
N ILE A 360 15.91 -6.02 8.94
CA ILE A 360 16.97 -5.10 8.52
C ILE A 360 16.35 -3.99 7.67
N LEU A 361 16.82 -2.76 7.83
CA LEU A 361 16.47 -1.60 7.03
C LEU A 361 17.64 -1.21 6.13
N GLU A 362 17.34 -0.86 4.88
CA GLU A 362 18.29 -0.26 3.96
C GLU A 362 18.26 1.27 4.07
N VAL A 363 19.42 1.88 4.29
CA VAL A 363 19.53 3.34 4.42
C VAL A 363 20.34 3.92 3.27
N LEU A 364 19.76 4.93 2.63
CA LEU A 364 20.23 5.50 1.36
C LEU A 364 20.27 7.02 1.43
N GLY A 365 21.22 7.61 0.71
CA GLY A 365 21.35 9.04 0.47
C GLY A 365 21.03 9.41 -0.98
N ILE A 366 20.39 10.56 -1.17
CA ILE A 366 20.05 11.14 -2.47
C ILE A 366 20.61 12.57 -2.53
N TYR A 367 21.42 12.85 -3.55
CA TYR A 367 22.09 14.14 -3.72
C TYR A 367 21.18 15.31 -4.07
N SER A 368 20.14 15.11 -4.88
CA SER A 368 19.28 16.20 -5.34
C SER A 368 17.96 15.75 -5.97
N SER A 369 17.06 16.68 -6.24
CA SER A 369 15.87 16.43 -7.07
C SER A 369 16.21 15.92 -8.47
N PHE A 370 17.30 16.42 -9.09
CA PHE A 370 17.79 15.92 -10.37
C PHE A 370 18.26 14.46 -10.26
N HIS A 371 18.95 14.13 -9.17
CA HIS A 371 19.33 12.74 -8.91
C HIS A 371 18.11 11.83 -8.77
N ILE A 372 17.02 12.29 -8.13
CA ILE A 372 15.75 11.54 -8.10
C ILE A 372 15.23 11.26 -9.51
N ALA A 373 15.22 12.27 -10.39
CA ALA A 373 14.77 12.07 -11.77
C ALA A 373 15.61 11.00 -12.49
N GLN A 374 16.94 11.04 -12.33
CA GLN A 374 17.83 10.00 -12.89
C GLN A 374 17.55 8.61 -12.30
N LEU A 375 17.27 8.50 -11.00
CA LEU A 375 16.90 7.25 -10.34
C LEU A 375 15.59 6.67 -10.92
N GLN A 376 14.59 7.52 -11.15
CA GLN A 376 13.29 7.14 -11.71
C GLN A 376 13.38 6.58 -13.13
N VAL A 377 14.34 7.06 -13.94
CA VAL A 377 14.58 6.56 -15.31
C VAL A 377 15.71 5.51 -15.37
N GLY A 378 16.27 5.12 -14.22
CA GLY A 378 17.32 4.10 -14.14
C GLY A 378 18.71 4.54 -14.65
N LEU A 379 18.96 5.84 -14.74
CA LEU A 379 20.24 6.43 -15.17
C LEU A 379 21.22 6.72 -14.03
N SER A 380 20.84 6.47 -12.77
CA SER A 380 21.72 6.62 -11.60
C SER A 380 21.47 5.54 -10.56
N THR A 381 22.30 5.50 -9.52
CA THR A 381 22.13 4.68 -8.31
C THR A 381 22.24 5.54 -7.06
N PRO A 382 21.46 5.25 -5.99
CA PRO A 382 21.53 6.03 -4.77
C PRO A 382 22.84 5.78 -4.02
N LEU A 383 23.21 6.70 -3.13
CA LEU A 383 24.32 6.48 -2.21
C LEU A 383 23.89 5.46 -1.15
N LYS A 384 24.54 4.30 -1.09
CA LYS A 384 24.25 3.27 -0.08
C LYS A 384 24.96 3.59 1.24
N LEU A 385 24.23 4.12 2.21
CA LEU A 385 24.77 4.50 3.52
C LEU A 385 24.97 3.28 4.43
N GLY A 386 24.07 2.29 4.36
CA GLY A 386 24.24 1.04 5.09
C GLY A 386 22.96 0.22 5.24
N GLN A 387 23.07 -0.86 6.00
CA GLN A 387 21.97 -1.67 6.48
C GLN A 387 22.01 -1.68 8.01
N ALA A 388 20.86 -1.59 8.67
CA ALA A 388 20.79 -1.51 10.13
C ALA A 388 19.53 -2.16 10.68
N ARG A 389 19.59 -2.66 11.92
CA ARG A 389 18.42 -3.12 12.68
C ARG A 389 17.77 -2.01 13.48
N THR A 390 18.52 -0.96 13.77
CA THR A 390 18.04 0.25 14.44
C THR A 390 18.61 1.47 13.74
N VAL A 391 17.73 2.40 13.37
CA VAL A 391 18.11 3.66 12.74
C VAL A 391 17.69 4.80 13.66
N GLU A 392 18.62 5.68 14.00
CA GLU A 392 18.33 6.91 14.74
C GLU A 392 18.71 8.13 13.89
N VAL A 393 17.77 9.07 13.78
CA VAL A 393 17.96 10.35 13.10
C VAL A 393 17.75 11.46 14.12
N ARG A 394 18.79 12.25 14.37
CA ARG A 394 18.71 13.46 15.20
C ARG A 394 18.57 14.67 14.31
N LEU A 395 17.34 15.11 14.15
CA LEU A 395 17.00 16.26 13.33
C LEU A 395 17.24 17.57 14.13
N LYS A 396 18.15 18.42 13.62
CA LYS A 396 18.57 19.68 14.23
C LYS A 396 17.79 20.89 13.70
N ALA A 397 17.22 20.80 12.50
CA ALA A 397 16.47 21.87 11.86
C ALA A 397 15.11 21.36 11.36
N LYS A 398 14.19 22.27 11.03
CA LYS A 398 12.91 21.88 10.43
C LYS A 398 13.17 21.20 9.08
N SER A 399 12.50 20.07 8.81
CA SER A 399 12.65 19.36 7.53
C SER A 399 11.37 18.62 7.14
N PRO A 400 11.08 18.50 5.83
CA PRO A 400 9.99 17.66 5.34
C PRO A 400 10.30 16.19 5.58
N ILE A 401 9.32 15.44 6.07
CA ILE A 401 9.40 14.00 6.30
C ILE A 401 8.14 13.35 5.74
N GLN A 402 8.26 12.13 5.24
CA GLN A 402 7.13 11.27 4.90
C GLN A 402 7.36 9.85 5.43
N ILE A 403 6.28 9.19 5.83
CA ILE A 403 6.29 7.76 6.19
C ILE A 403 5.15 7.09 5.40
N ASP A 404 5.47 6.05 4.65
CA ASP A 404 4.53 5.27 3.85
C ASP A 404 3.61 6.14 2.95
N GLY A 405 4.14 7.27 2.46
CA GLY A 405 3.43 8.21 1.60
C GLY A 405 2.63 9.29 2.32
N GLU A 406 2.64 9.37 3.66
CA GLU A 406 2.00 10.42 4.45
C GLU A 406 3.03 11.50 4.86
N PRO A 407 3.03 12.69 4.24
CA PRO A 407 4.05 13.72 4.45
C PRO A 407 3.65 14.79 5.48
N TRP A 408 4.63 15.37 6.16
CA TRP A 408 4.47 16.55 7.03
C TRP A 408 5.79 17.33 7.19
N GLU A 409 5.73 18.51 7.80
CA GLU A 409 6.94 19.23 8.22
C GLU A 409 7.29 18.88 9.68
N GLN A 410 8.50 18.36 9.89
CA GLN A 410 8.98 17.95 11.20
C GLN A 410 9.91 19.02 11.80
N HIS A 411 9.61 19.44 13.03
CA HIS A 411 10.51 20.28 13.84
C HIS A 411 11.64 19.44 14.46
N PRO A 412 12.73 20.06 14.97
CA PRO A 412 13.85 19.35 15.57
C PRO A 412 13.43 18.27 16.57
N CYS A 413 13.95 17.06 16.39
CA CYS A 413 13.55 15.87 17.14
C CYS A 413 14.62 14.78 17.07
N VAL A 414 14.53 13.81 17.97
CA VAL A 414 15.18 12.51 17.81
C VAL A 414 14.12 11.52 17.32
N MET A 415 14.38 10.92 16.16
CA MET A 415 13.56 9.86 15.57
C MET A 415 14.29 8.53 15.70
N GLN A 416 13.63 7.51 16.26
CA GLN A 416 14.18 6.17 16.40
C GLN A 416 13.29 5.16 15.67
N VAL A 417 13.88 4.36 14.78
CA VAL A 417 13.21 3.31 14.01
C VAL A 417 13.70 1.95 14.50
N THR A 418 12.77 1.12 14.99
CA THR A 418 13.06 -0.20 15.58
C THR A 418 12.04 -1.24 15.16
N LEU A 419 12.46 -2.50 15.04
CA LEU A 419 11.55 -3.60 14.73
C LEU A 419 10.63 -3.89 15.92
N VAL A 420 9.34 -4.08 15.67
CA VAL A 420 8.35 -4.48 16.69
C VAL A 420 8.12 -5.98 16.62
N ASN A 421 7.56 -6.41 15.50
CA ASN A 421 7.20 -7.78 15.17
C ASN A 421 6.98 -7.85 13.65
N LYS A 422 6.33 -8.93 13.19
CA LYS A 422 5.93 -9.08 11.80
C LYS A 422 4.41 -9.19 11.72
N CYS A 423 3.84 -8.70 10.63
CA CYS A 423 2.42 -8.84 10.33
C CYS A 423 2.20 -9.77 9.13
N PRO A 424 1.11 -10.55 9.13
CA PRO A 424 0.80 -11.43 8.02
C PRO A 424 0.24 -10.64 6.83
N VAL A 425 0.76 -10.92 5.64
CA VAL A 425 0.32 -10.36 4.36
C VAL A 425 0.15 -11.47 3.33
N LEU A 426 -0.71 -11.25 2.34
CA LEU A 426 -0.89 -12.18 1.22
C LEU A 426 0.02 -11.76 0.07
N ILE A 427 0.79 -12.70 -0.45
CA ILE A 427 1.58 -12.54 -1.67
C ILE A 427 0.83 -13.19 -2.82
N ASN A 428 0.61 -12.43 -3.89
CA ASN A 428 0.09 -12.96 -5.13
C ASN A 428 1.25 -13.42 -6.03
N GLN A 429 1.32 -14.71 -6.30
CA GLN A 429 2.36 -15.30 -7.14
C GLN A 429 1.97 -15.38 -8.63
N SER A 430 0.71 -15.12 -8.98
CA SER A 430 0.22 -15.26 -10.37
C SER A 430 0.65 -14.14 -11.31
N ARG A 431 1.26 -13.07 -10.79
CA ARG A 431 1.64 -11.86 -11.55
C ARG A 431 3.15 -11.56 -11.57
N ASN A 432 4.00 -12.47 -11.09
CA ASN A 432 5.46 -12.32 -11.13
C ASN A 432 6.08 -12.95 -12.38
#